data_AF-A0A534C6P3-F1
#
_entry.id   AF-A0A534C6P3-F1
#
_cell.length_a   1.000
_cell.length_b   1.000
_cell.length_c   1.000
_cell.angle_alpha   90.00
_cell.angle_beta   90.00
_cell.angle_gamma   90.00
#
_symmetry.space_group_name_H-M   'P 1'
#
loop_
_entity.id
_entity.type
_entity.pdbx_description
1 polymer ?
#
loop_
_entity_poly.entity_id
_entity_poly.type
_entity_poly.pdbx_seq_one_letter_code
_entity_poly.pdbx_strand_id
1 'polypeptide(L)'
;MTAAAALASGASAFAFTKPAFPRIGGVNIGSPFNYNDPTYQANLARQQLVILNYYPGFAPGGVAMNTAVQAIKAHNPKALIFLYVNSNELQYRSAPGAFSAYQNKLDAMQWWLYADAGKTQKVGSTFGNGYYIINNTLFTPKDSSGDDAIDWITKFYFNNYYQPNPAIDGFFMDNTFWRPYVDGDWQRNGVVDLQANPTTQLRSATWATGAIRARPSPSTRGCSMAG
;
A
#
# COMPACT_ATOMS: atom_id res chain seq x y z
N MET A 1 4.23 50.60 29.19
CA MET A 1 5.12 49.83 28.29
C MET A 1 5.66 48.65 29.07
N THR A 2 5.27 47.42 28.71
CA THR A 2 5.95 46.21 29.18
C THR A 2 5.78 45.16 28.09
N ALA A 3 6.92 44.67 27.58
CA ALA A 3 7.03 43.89 26.37
C ALA A 3 6.57 42.44 26.57
N ALA A 4 5.79 41.92 25.61
CA ALA A 4 5.49 40.50 25.51
C ALA A 4 6.66 39.77 24.84
N ALA A 5 7.30 38.85 25.57
CA ALA A 5 8.31 37.95 25.02
C ALA A 5 7.60 36.80 24.27
N ALA A 6 7.73 36.76 22.95
CA ALA A 6 7.28 35.64 22.14
C ALA A 6 8.34 34.52 22.19
N LEU A 7 8.03 33.42 22.87
CA LEU A 7 8.80 32.17 22.82
C LEU A 7 8.59 31.51 21.46
N ALA A 8 9.50 31.76 20.53
CA ALA A 8 9.60 31.01 19.28
C ALA A 8 10.01 29.56 19.59
N SER A 9 9.02 28.67 19.67
CA SER A 9 9.24 27.22 19.61
C SER A 9 9.58 26.86 18.17
N GLY A 10 10.86 27.01 17.82
CA GLY A 10 11.38 26.54 16.55
C GLY A 10 11.17 25.03 16.45
N ALA A 11 10.35 24.61 15.50
CA ALA A 11 10.29 23.20 15.10
C ALA A 11 11.69 22.79 14.66
N SER A 12 12.36 21.95 15.45
CA SER A 12 13.61 21.33 15.04
C SER A 12 13.34 20.52 13.79
N ALA A 13 13.70 21.07 12.64
CA ALA A 13 13.79 20.31 11.40
C ALA A 13 14.81 19.19 11.67
N PHE A 14 14.35 17.94 11.74
CA PHE A 14 15.27 16.81 11.77
C PHE A 14 16.10 16.86 10.49
N ALA A 15 17.37 17.24 10.62
CA ALA A 15 18.30 17.23 9.50
C ALA A 15 18.36 15.78 8.99
N PHE A 16 17.89 15.56 7.76
CA PHE A 16 18.03 14.27 7.10
C PHE A 16 19.52 13.98 6.93
N THR A 17 20.06 13.17 7.83
CA THR A 17 21.44 12.71 7.72
C THR A 17 21.45 11.59 6.71
N LYS A 18 21.94 11.87 5.50
CA LYS A 18 22.04 10.86 4.43
C LYS A 18 22.83 9.64 4.95
N PRO A 19 22.21 8.45 5.03
CA PRO A 19 22.92 7.22 5.33
C PRO A 19 24.07 6.97 4.35
N ALA A 20 25.17 6.40 4.84
CA ALA A 20 26.35 6.08 4.05
C ALA A 20 26.02 5.17 2.84
N PHE A 21 26.78 5.33 1.75
CA PHE A 21 26.68 4.51 0.54
C PHE A 21 27.83 3.49 0.52
N PRO A 22 27.63 2.27 -0.02
CA PRO A 22 26.42 1.72 -0.65
C PRO A 22 25.35 1.27 0.35
N ARG A 23 24.09 1.22 -0.12
CA ARG A 23 22.98 0.59 0.60
C ARG A 23 22.58 -0.71 -0.06
N ILE A 24 22.23 -1.68 0.77
CA ILE A 24 21.68 -2.97 0.41
C ILE A 24 20.21 -2.96 0.79
N GLY A 25 19.36 -3.17 -0.21
CA GLY A 25 17.94 -3.44 -0.03
C GLY A 25 17.63 -4.90 -0.37
N GLY A 26 16.62 -5.49 0.27
CA GLY A 26 16.14 -6.82 -0.08
C GLY A 26 14.62 -6.91 -0.14
N VAL A 27 14.16 -7.71 -1.10
CA VAL A 27 12.75 -8.03 -1.34
C VAL A 27 12.49 -9.44 -0.80
N ASN A 28 11.96 -9.54 0.42
CA ASN A 28 11.81 -10.79 1.16
C ASN A 28 10.32 -11.16 1.22
N ILE A 29 9.72 -11.36 0.04
CA ILE A 29 8.27 -11.60 -0.11
C ILE A 29 7.89 -13.05 -0.42
N GLY A 30 8.88 -13.94 -0.56
CA GLY A 30 8.69 -15.38 -0.79
C GLY A 30 8.73 -16.21 0.49
N SER A 31 8.16 -17.41 0.46
CA SER A 31 8.23 -18.37 1.57
C SER A 31 9.63 -18.99 1.70
N PRO A 32 10.02 -19.44 2.91
CA PRO A 32 9.29 -19.38 4.18
C PRO A 32 9.36 -18.01 4.87
N PHE A 33 8.27 -17.59 5.52
CA PHE A 33 8.14 -16.29 6.19
C PHE A 33 8.54 -16.35 7.67
N ASN A 34 9.75 -16.78 8.00
CA ASN A 34 10.16 -17.08 9.39
C ASN A 34 10.47 -15.82 10.23
N TYR A 35 9.54 -14.89 10.32
CA TYR A 35 9.75 -13.61 11.00
C TYR A 35 9.90 -13.71 12.52
N ASN A 36 9.62 -14.87 13.11
CA ASN A 36 9.84 -15.17 14.51
C ASN A 36 11.24 -15.79 14.79
N ASP A 37 12.01 -16.14 13.76
CA ASP A 37 13.33 -16.75 13.90
C ASP A 37 14.40 -15.65 14.14
N PRO A 38 15.13 -15.68 15.27
CA PRO A 38 16.16 -14.67 15.57
C PRO A 38 17.30 -14.61 14.55
N THR A 39 17.68 -15.75 13.97
CA THR A 39 18.70 -15.81 12.91
C THR A 39 18.18 -15.14 11.64
N TYR A 40 16.93 -15.40 11.28
CA TYR A 40 16.29 -14.75 10.14
C TYR A 40 16.18 -13.23 10.35
N GLN A 41 15.77 -12.78 11.54
CA GLN A 41 15.72 -11.37 11.91
C GLN A 41 17.09 -10.69 11.83
N ALA A 42 18.14 -11.33 12.35
CA ALA A 42 19.51 -10.82 12.26
C ALA A 42 20.02 -10.73 10.82
N ASN A 43 19.64 -11.69 9.96
CA ASN A 43 19.97 -11.65 8.54
C ASN A 43 19.26 -10.50 7.80
N LEU A 44 17.96 -10.28 8.08
CA LEU A 44 17.22 -9.15 7.52
C LEU A 44 17.81 -7.81 7.97
N ALA A 45 18.23 -7.70 9.23
CA ALA A 45 18.79 -6.49 9.81
C ALA A 45 20.13 -6.04 9.17
N ARG A 46 20.80 -6.90 8.39
CA ARG A 46 21.99 -6.50 7.61
C ARG A 46 21.66 -5.56 6.45
N GLN A 47 20.40 -5.52 6.02
CA GLN A 47 19.92 -4.65 4.95
C GLN A 47 19.51 -3.28 5.53
N GLN A 48 19.69 -2.21 4.76
CA GLN A 48 19.22 -0.87 5.14
C GLN A 48 17.76 -0.63 4.73
N LEU A 49 17.26 -1.39 3.77
CA LEU A 49 15.87 -1.40 3.34
C LEU A 49 15.37 -2.84 3.20
N VAL A 50 14.26 -3.16 3.83
CA VAL A 50 13.67 -4.51 3.83
C VAL A 50 12.23 -4.39 3.38
N ILE A 51 11.86 -5.13 2.34
CA ILE A 51 10.45 -5.31 1.94
C ILE A 51 10.01 -6.69 2.40
N LEU A 52 8.92 -6.75 3.18
CA LEU A 52 8.38 -7.99 3.76
C LEU A 52 6.98 -8.28 3.20
N ASN A 53 6.67 -9.57 3.01
CA ASN A 53 5.29 -9.98 2.73
C ASN A 53 4.39 -9.79 3.96
N TYR A 54 3.13 -9.43 3.75
CA TYR A 54 2.10 -9.37 4.78
C TYR A 54 0.70 -9.49 4.17
N TYR A 55 -0.26 -9.95 4.97
CA TYR A 55 -1.67 -9.92 4.67
C TYR A 55 -2.49 -9.82 5.97
N PRO A 56 -3.78 -9.43 5.93
CA PRO A 56 -4.59 -9.30 7.14
C PRO A 56 -4.59 -10.59 7.98
N GLY A 57 -4.32 -10.46 9.28
CA GLY A 57 -4.25 -11.60 10.20
C GLY A 57 -2.99 -12.46 10.05
N PHE A 58 -2.02 -12.04 9.24
CA PHE A 58 -0.78 -12.79 9.08
C PHE A 58 0.10 -12.72 10.32
N ALA A 59 0.36 -13.88 10.94
CA ALA A 59 1.24 -14.02 12.10
C ALA A 59 2.14 -15.24 11.91
N PRO A 60 3.15 -15.18 11.01
CA PRO A 60 3.99 -16.33 10.77
C PRO A 60 4.80 -16.67 12.01
N GLY A 61 4.85 -17.98 12.33
CA GLY A 61 5.45 -18.44 13.58
C GLY A 61 4.74 -17.94 14.85
N GLY A 62 3.48 -17.49 14.73
CA GLY A 62 2.65 -17.03 15.84
C GLY A 62 2.94 -15.60 16.31
N VAL A 63 3.80 -14.86 15.59
CA VAL A 63 4.21 -13.51 15.99
C VAL A 63 3.52 -12.46 15.12
N ALA A 64 2.95 -11.44 15.76
CA ALA A 64 2.38 -10.28 15.07
C ALA A 64 3.48 -9.52 14.32
N MET A 65 3.17 -8.99 13.14
CA MET A 65 4.14 -8.32 12.29
C MET A 65 4.84 -7.16 13.00
N ASN A 66 4.13 -6.36 13.81
CA ASN A 66 4.75 -5.29 14.60
C ASN A 66 5.89 -5.79 15.49
N THR A 67 5.70 -6.91 16.17
CA THR A 67 6.69 -7.53 17.04
C THR A 67 7.89 -8.03 16.23
N ALA A 68 7.65 -8.65 15.07
CA ALA A 68 8.73 -9.07 14.18
C ALA A 68 9.59 -7.89 13.71
N VAL A 69 8.94 -6.80 13.30
CA VAL A 69 9.61 -5.57 12.82
C VAL A 69 10.43 -4.93 13.95
N GLN A 70 9.90 -4.90 15.17
CA GLN A 70 10.64 -4.43 16.36
C GLN A 70 11.89 -5.29 16.62
N ALA A 71 11.78 -6.62 16.51
CA ALA A 71 12.90 -7.52 16.70
C ALA A 71 14.01 -7.32 15.64
N ILE A 72 13.64 -7.13 14.37
CA ILE A 72 14.61 -6.78 13.31
C ILE A 72 15.30 -5.45 13.62
N LYS A 73 14.52 -4.42 14.01
CA LYS A 73 15.06 -3.09 14.35
C LYS A 73 15.91 -3.10 15.63
N ALA A 74 15.74 -4.07 16.53
CA ALA A 74 16.63 -4.22 17.68
C ALA A 74 18.07 -4.56 17.26
N HIS A 75 18.25 -5.28 16.15
CA HIS A 75 19.57 -5.55 15.57
C HIS A 75 20.10 -4.37 14.74
N ASN A 76 19.21 -3.66 14.03
CA ASN A 76 19.56 -2.48 13.25
C ASN A 76 18.47 -1.41 13.36
N PRO A 77 18.61 -0.45 14.30
CA PRO A 77 17.62 0.62 14.48
C PRO A 77 17.49 1.58 13.29
N LYS A 78 18.40 1.50 12.31
CA LYS A 78 18.41 2.32 11.10
C LYS A 78 17.81 1.60 9.89
N ALA A 79 17.40 0.33 10.03
CA ALA A 79 16.74 -0.39 8.95
C ALA A 79 15.37 0.22 8.66
N LEU A 80 15.09 0.48 7.38
CA LEU A 80 13.76 0.85 6.90
C LEU A 80 13.02 -0.40 6.47
N ILE A 81 11.84 -0.64 7.03
CA ILE A 81 11.05 -1.85 6.81
C ILE A 81 9.71 -1.46 6.21
N PHE A 82 9.45 -1.95 5.00
CA PHE A 82 8.23 -1.69 4.24
C PHE A 82 7.43 -2.98 4.08
N LEU A 83 6.11 -2.89 4.19
CA LEU A 83 5.24 -4.02 3.85
C LEU A 83 4.87 -3.98 2.36
N TYR A 84 4.97 -5.12 1.70
CA TYR A 84 4.53 -5.32 0.34
C TYR A 84 3.01 -5.20 0.25
N VAL A 85 2.53 -4.38 -0.69
CA VAL A 85 1.12 -4.22 -1.01
C VAL A 85 0.94 -4.19 -2.53
N ASN A 86 -0.25 -4.53 -3.01
CA ASN A 86 -0.57 -4.55 -4.44
C ASN A 86 -1.99 -4.02 -4.65
N SER A 87 -2.13 -2.95 -5.43
CA SER A 87 -3.43 -2.35 -5.77
C SER A 87 -3.90 -2.66 -7.19
N ASN A 88 -3.10 -3.37 -7.99
CA ASN A 88 -3.38 -3.61 -9.40
C ASN A 88 -4.25 -4.86 -9.61
N GLU A 89 -4.21 -5.81 -8.69
CA GLU A 89 -4.87 -7.10 -8.83
C GLU A 89 -5.14 -7.76 -7.48
N LEU A 90 -6.06 -8.72 -7.50
CA LEU A 90 -6.32 -9.58 -6.35
C LEU A 90 -6.63 -10.99 -6.84
N GLN A 91 -6.14 -11.99 -6.10
CA GLN A 91 -6.56 -13.36 -6.31
C GLN A 91 -8.02 -13.50 -5.96
N TYR A 92 -8.85 -13.90 -6.92
CA TYR A 92 -10.25 -14.15 -6.69
C TYR A 92 -10.41 -15.55 -6.10
N ARG A 93 -10.98 -15.61 -4.89
CA ARG A 93 -11.19 -16.86 -4.16
C ARG A 93 -12.68 -17.06 -3.90
N SER A 94 -13.15 -18.29 -4.09
CA SER A 94 -14.52 -18.68 -3.75
C SER A 94 -14.71 -18.91 -2.26
N ALA A 95 -13.67 -19.37 -1.56
CA ALA A 95 -13.69 -19.61 -0.13
C ALA A 95 -13.28 -18.35 0.67
N PRO A 96 -13.88 -18.11 1.85
CA PRO A 96 -13.47 -17.03 2.73
C PRO A 96 -11.99 -17.09 3.15
N GLY A 97 -11.37 -15.93 3.35
CA GLY A 97 -9.98 -15.81 3.78
C GLY A 97 -9.61 -14.37 4.13
N ALA A 98 -8.31 -14.11 4.32
CA ALA A 98 -7.78 -12.82 4.78
C ALA A 98 -8.20 -11.60 3.92
N PHE A 99 -8.50 -11.82 2.63
CA PHE A 99 -8.91 -10.78 1.70
C PHE A 99 -10.40 -10.77 1.36
N SER A 100 -11.25 -11.53 2.06
CA SER A 100 -12.69 -11.59 1.73
C SER A 100 -13.38 -10.23 1.80
N ALA A 101 -13.09 -9.41 2.81
CA ALA A 101 -13.66 -8.06 2.89
C ALA A 101 -13.21 -7.16 1.72
N TYR A 102 -11.97 -7.35 1.26
CA TYR A 102 -11.42 -6.65 0.10
C TYR A 102 -12.15 -7.08 -1.17
N GLN A 103 -12.22 -8.39 -1.44
CA GLN A 103 -12.89 -8.94 -2.62
C GLN A 103 -14.36 -8.53 -2.68
N ASN A 104 -15.09 -8.66 -1.55
CA ASN A 104 -16.50 -8.29 -1.49
C ASN A 104 -16.72 -6.81 -1.80
N LYS A 105 -15.82 -5.93 -1.34
CA LYS A 105 -15.89 -4.50 -1.68
C LYS A 105 -15.70 -4.27 -3.17
N LEU A 106 -14.69 -4.90 -3.78
CA LEU A 106 -14.43 -4.80 -5.21
C LEU A 106 -15.61 -5.29 -6.05
N ASP A 107 -16.24 -6.41 -5.65
CA ASP A 107 -17.41 -6.96 -6.31
C ASP A 107 -18.64 -6.04 -6.17
N ALA A 108 -18.93 -5.56 -4.96
CA ALA A 108 -20.07 -4.69 -4.68
C ALA A 108 -20.00 -3.37 -5.45
N MET A 109 -18.79 -2.81 -5.59
CA MET A 109 -18.57 -1.55 -6.30
C MET A 109 -18.28 -1.73 -7.79
N GLN A 110 -18.17 -2.98 -8.26
CA GLN A 110 -17.74 -3.32 -9.62
C GLN A 110 -16.41 -2.63 -9.97
N TRP A 111 -15.44 -2.67 -9.06
CA TRP A 111 -14.12 -2.01 -9.19
C TRP A 111 -13.05 -2.87 -9.89
N TRP A 112 -13.43 -4.04 -10.39
CA TRP A 112 -12.58 -4.81 -11.29
C TRP A 112 -12.44 -4.09 -12.64
N LEU A 113 -11.38 -4.43 -13.38
CA LEU A 113 -11.29 -4.14 -14.80
C LEU A 113 -12.12 -5.16 -15.57
N TYR A 114 -12.90 -4.68 -16.54
CA TYR A 114 -13.74 -5.53 -17.37
C TYR A 114 -13.35 -5.44 -18.84
N ALA A 115 -13.52 -6.54 -19.55
CA ALA A 115 -13.32 -6.62 -21.00
C ALA A 115 -14.56 -6.19 -21.79
N ASP A 116 -15.69 -5.95 -21.11
CA ASP A 116 -16.98 -5.64 -21.71
C ASP A 116 -17.74 -4.52 -20.97
N ALA A 117 -18.53 -3.76 -21.73
CA ALA A 117 -19.38 -2.70 -21.20
C ALA A 117 -20.43 -3.19 -20.18
N GLY A 118 -20.85 -4.46 -20.30
CA GLY A 118 -21.80 -5.11 -19.40
C GLY A 118 -21.21 -5.47 -18.04
N LYS A 119 -19.89 -5.31 -17.85
CA LYS A 119 -19.15 -5.66 -16.63
C LYS A 119 -19.36 -7.13 -16.23
N THR A 120 -19.39 -8.01 -17.22
CA THR A 120 -19.63 -9.45 -17.03
C THR A 120 -18.34 -10.28 -17.05
N GLN A 121 -17.28 -9.77 -17.68
CA GLN A 121 -16.01 -10.46 -17.89
C GLN A 121 -14.86 -9.67 -17.27
N LYS A 122 -14.43 -10.10 -16.08
CA LYS A 122 -13.25 -9.54 -15.41
C LYS A 122 -11.99 -9.86 -16.21
N VAL A 123 -11.09 -8.89 -16.36
CA VAL A 123 -9.79 -9.10 -17.02
C VAL A 123 -8.87 -9.88 -16.08
N GLY A 124 -8.34 -11.01 -16.56
CA GLY A 124 -7.37 -11.81 -15.83
C GLY A 124 -5.99 -11.15 -15.78
N SER A 125 -5.27 -11.33 -14.68
CA SER A 125 -3.87 -10.91 -14.56
C SER A 125 -2.94 -11.88 -15.29
N THR A 126 -1.84 -11.34 -15.82
CA THR A 126 -0.73 -12.11 -16.40
C THR A 126 0.26 -12.60 -15.36
N PHE A 127 0.17 -12.15 -14.10
CA PHE A 127 1.11 -12.46 -13.02
C PHE A 127 0.71 -13.67 -12.15
N GLY A 128 -0.49 -14.22 -12.33
CA GLY A 128 -0.91 -15.40 -11.59
C GLY A 128 -2.27 -15.95 -11.99
N ASN A 129 -2.42 -17.28 -11.93
CA ASN A 129 -3.70 -17.93 -12.19
C ASN A 129 -4.74 -17.56 -11.11
N GLY A 130 -5.95 -17.21 -11.54
CA GLY A 130 -7.04 -16.79 -10.68
C GLY A 130 -6.89 -15.37 -10.11
N TYR A 131 -5.91 -14.59 -10.55
CA TYR A 131 -5.82 -13.16 -10.26
C TYR A 131 -6.58 -12.37 -11.32
N TYR A 132 -7.29 -11.33 -10.87
CA TYR A 132 -8.01 -10.42 -11.74
C TYR A 132 -7.57 -8.98 -11.49
N ILE A 133 -7.58 -8.19 -12.55
CA ILE A 133 -7.14 -6.81 -12.54
C ILE A 133 -8.18 -5.95 -11.83
N ILE A 134 -7.71 -5.09 -10.94
CA ILE A 134 -8.49 -4.05 -10.30
C ILE A 134 -8.37 -2.80 -11.18
N ASN A 135 -9.50 -2.16 -11.46
CA ASN A 135 -9.49 -0.82 -12.04
C ASN A 135 -9.16 0.17 -10.92
N ASN A 136 -7.89 0.48 -10.76
CA ASN A 136 -7.39 1.42 -9.75
C ASN A 136 -7.34 2.88 -10.26
N THR A 137 -8.14 3.20 -11.29
CA THR A 137 -8.24 4.55 -11.84
C THR A 137 -9.30 5.38 -11.11
N LEU A 138 -9.20 6.69 -11.28
CA LEU A 138 -10.19 7.67 -10.78
C LEU A 138 -11.55 7.58 -11.50
N PHE A 139 -11.69 6.74 -12.53
CA PHE A 139 -12.95 6.55 -13.25
C PHE A 139 -13.89 5.56 -12.55
N THR A 140 -13.41 4.85 -11.54
CA THR A 140 -14.26 3.96 -10.75
C THR A 140 -15.34 4.73 -9.99
N PRO A 141 -16.55 4.15 -9.83
CA PRO A 141 -17.62 4.82 -9.08
C PRO A 141 -17.18 5.02 -7.64
N LYS A 142 -17.50 6.18 -7.08
CA LYS A 142 -17.27 6.46 -5.66
C LYS A 142 -18.25 5.67 -4.80
N ASP A 143 -17.79 5.21 -3.66
CA ASP A 143 -18.67 4.61 -2.64
C ASP A 143 -19.40 5.68 -1.81
N SER A 144 -20.18 5.25 -0.81
CA SER A 144 -20.92 6.15 0.08
C SER A 144 -20.04 7.09 0.90
N SER A 145 -18.74 6.81 1.03
CA SER A 145 -17.75 7.65 1.69
C SER A 145 -17.03 8.59 0.71
N GLY A 146 -17.38 8.55 -0.58
CA GLY A 146 -16.77 9.36 -1.63
C GLY A 146 -15.47 8.77 -2.18
N ASP A 147 -15.10 7.55 -1.77
CA ASP A 147 -13.85 6.90 -2.17
C ASP A 147 -14.02 6.16 -3.48
N ASP A 148 -13.12 6.39 -4.41
CA ASP A 148 -12.93 5.50 -5.56
C ASP A 148 -12.12 4.26 -5.16
N ALA A 149 -11.83 3.37 -6.12
CA ALA A 149 -11.13 2.13 -5.82
C ALA A 149 -9.76 2.36 -5.17
N ILE A 150 -8.94 3.29 -5.68
CA ILE A 150 -7.58 3.49 -5.15
C ILE A 150 -7.60 4.20 -3.80
N ASP A 151 -8.53 5.12 -3.58
CA ASP A 151 -8.75 5.76 -2.27
C ASP A 151 -9.11 4.72 -1.20
N TRP A 152 -10.10 3.86 -1.50
CA TRP A 152 -10.55 2.83 -0.57
C TRP A 152 -9.46 1.79 -0.28
N ILE A 153 -8.75 1.33 -1.31
CA ILE A 153 -7.64 0.36 -1.19
C ILE A 153 -6.53 0.93 -0.31
N THR A 154 -6.21 2.21 -0.48
CA THR A 154 -5.20 2.87 0.34
C THR A 154 -5.62 2.91 1.81
N LYS A 155 -6.89 3.25 2.09
CA LYS A 155 -7.45 3.21 3.45
C LYS A 155 -7.49 1.79 4.01
N PHE A 156 -7.79 0.79 3.19
CA PHE A 156 -7.76 -0.61 3.58
C PHE A 156 -6.36 -1.01 4.08
N TYR A 157 -5.30 -0.71 3.32
CA TYR A 157 -3.93 -0.99 3.74
C TYR A 157 -3.55 -0.19 4.99
N PHE A 158 -3.89 1.09 5.06
CA PHE A 158 -3.63 1.88 6.25
C PHE A 158 -4.25 1.26 7.51
N ASN A 159 -5.54 0.89 7.44
CA ASN A 159 -6.28 0.35 8.58
C ASN A 159 -5.86 -1.07 8.96
N ASN A 160 -5.53 -1.93 7.99
CA ASN A 160 -5.26 -3.35 8.26
C ASN A 160 -3.76 -3.68 8.35
N TYR A 161 -2.89 -2.81 7.85
CA TYR A 161 -1.45 -3.05 7.77
C TYR A 161 -0.68 -2.03 8.61
N TYR A 162 -0.92 -0.73 8.43
CA TYR A 162 -0.13 0.29 9.14
C TYR A 162 -0.56 0.48 10.60
N GLN A 163 -1.86 0.72 10.83
CA GLN A 163 -2.42 0.91 12.18
C GLN A 163 -2.01 -0.19 13.18
N PRO A 164 -2.11 -1.49 12.86
CA PRO A 164 -1.67 -2.55 13.78
C PRO A 164 -0.15 -2.73 13.85
N ASN A 165 0.62 -2.14 12.92
CA ASN A 165 2.07 -2.33 12.83
C ASN A 165 2.84 -0.99 12.82
N PRO A 166 2.75 -0.17 13.90
CA PRO A 166 3.39 1.14 13.96
C PRO A 166 4.92 1.11 13.85
N ALA A 167 5.57 -0.05 13.95
CA ALA A 167 7.02 -0.19 13.80
C ALA A 167 7.50 -0.15 12.34
N ILE A 168 6.61 -0.28 11.34
CA ILE A 168 7.01 -0.22 9.92
C ILE A 168 7.26 1.22 9.46
N ASP A 169 8.05 1.39 8.40
CA ASP A 169 8.39 2.70 7.83
C ASP A 169 7.53 3.06 6.62
N GLY A 170 6.69 2.14 6.14
CA GLY A 170 5.68 2.40 5.12
C GLY A 170 5.30 1.18 4.30
N PHE A 171 4.85 1.45 3.07
CA PHE A 171 4.47 0.43 2.10
C PHE A 171 5.37 0.45 0.87
N PHE A 172 5.62 -0.74 0.30
CA PHE A 172 6.13 -0.91 -1.05
C PHE A 172 4.96 -1.37 -1.93
N MET A 173 4.46 -0.48 -2.78
CA MET A 173 3.37 -0.77 -3.71
C MET A 173 3.94 -1.37 -4.99
N ASP A 174 3.73 -2.67 -5.17
CA ASP A 174 4.14 -3.35 -6.39
C ASP A 174 3.18 -3.04 -7.55
N ASN A 175 3.64 -3.31 -8.77
CA ASN A 175 2.84 -3.21 -10.00
C ASN A 175 2.15 -1.85 -10.18
N THR A 176 2.85 -0.78 -9.78
CA THR A 176 2.45 0.58 -10.09
C THR A 176 2.94 0.94 -11.49
N PHE A 177 2.03 0.90 -12.46
CA PHE A 177 2.35 1.20 -13.86
C PHE A 177 1.99 2.65 -14.21
N TRP A 178 2.85 3.30 -14.98
CA TRP A 178 2.60 4.66 -15.49
C TRP A 178 1.59 4.70 -16.65
N ARG A 179 1.21 3.53 -17.16
CA ARG A 179 0.24 3.32 -18.25
C ARG A 179 -0.48 1.98 -18.04
N PRO A 180 -1.61 1.71 -18.72
CA PRO A 180 -2.21 0.39 -18.67
C PRO A 180 -1.28 -0.63 -19.32
N TYR A 181 -1.16 -1.78 -18.68
CA TYR A 181 -0.29 -2.89 -19.13
C TYR A 181 -1.10 -4.07 -19.69
N VAL A 182 -2.43 -3.96 -19.68
CA VAL A 182 -3.39 -4.88 -20.31
C VAL A 182 -4.53 -4.07 -20.90
N ASP A 183 -5.18 -4.65 -21.91
CA ASP A 183 -6.38 -4.08 -22.50
C ASP A 183 -7.57 -4.24 -21.53
N GLY A 184 -8.43 -3.24 -21.47
CA GLY A 184 -9.69 -3.30 -20.71
C GLY A 184 -10.41 -1.96 -20.70
N ASP A 185 -11.65 -1.91 -20.22
CA ASP A 185 -12.41 -0.65 -20.11
C ASP A 185 -11.97 0.15 -18.86
N TRP A 186 -10.78 0.75 -18.93
CA TRP A 186 -10.18 1.52 -17.83
C TRP A 186 -10.99 2.78 -17.52
N GLN A 187 -11.58 3.42 -18.54
CA GLN A 187 -12.42 4.62 -18.40
C GLN A 187 -13.88 4.34 -18.02
N ARG A 188 -14.31 3.08 -18.03
CA ARG A 188 -15.70 2.66 -17.75
C ARG A 188 -16.74 3.28 -18.68
N ASN A 189 -16.37 3.51 -19.93
CA ASN A 189 -17.23 4.10 -20.95
C ASN A 189 -17.74 3.07 -21.97
N GLY A 190 -17.48 1.78 -21.73
CA GLY A 190 -17.86 0.69 -22.61
C GLY A 190 -16.90 0.45 -23.78
N VAL A 191 -15.79 1.20 -23.85
CA VAL A 191 -14.77 1.04 -24.89
C VAL A 191 -13.49 0.50 -24.26
N VAL A 192 -12.96 -0.58 -24.84
CA VAL A 192 -11.69 -1.16 -24.42
C VAL A 192 -10.55 -0.19 -24.73
N ASP A 193 -9.84 0.19 -23.69
CA ASP A 193 -8.61 0.98 -23.74
C ASP A 193 -7.43 0.04 -24.03
N LEU A 194 -6.80 0.22 -25.20
CA LEU A 194 -5.69 -0.63 -25.64
C LEU A 194 -4.36 -0.18 -25.02
N GLN A 195 -3.58 -1.11 -24.48
CA GLN A 195 -2.27 -0.83 -23.86
C GLN A 195 -1.31 -0.09 -24.81
N ALA A 196 -1.39 -0.40 -26.11
CA ALA A 196 -0.52 0.15 -27.14
C ALA A 196 -0.94 1.57 -27.59
N ASN A 197 -2.13 2.05 -27.19
CA ASN A 197 -2.65 3.34 -27.63
C ASN A 197 -2.06 4.50 -26.82
N PRO A 198 -1.28 5.41 -27.43
CA PRO A 198 -0.64 6.52 -26.72
C PRO A 198 -1.65 7.49 -26.07
N THR A 199 -2.87 7.61 -26.60
CA THR A 199 -3.93 8.45 -26.02
C THR A 199 -4.42 7.90 -24.68
N THR A 200 -4.54 6.57 -24.58
CA THR A 200 -4.85 5.88 -23.34
C THR A 200 -3.73 6.09 -22.34
N GLN A 201 -2.45 6.01 -22.74
CA GLN A 201 -1.29 6.17 -21.85
C GLN A 201 -1.22 7.56 -21.18
N LEU A 202 -1.61 8.64 -21.87
CA LEU A 202 -1.61 10.01 -21.30
C LEU A 202 -2.73 10.25 -20.28
N ARG A 203 -3.93 9.71 -20.53
CA ARG A 203 -5.03 9.70 -19.55
C ARG A 203 -4.67 8.86 -18.33
N SER A 204 -3.70 7.96 -18.53
CA SER A 204 -3.21 7.01 -17.55
C SER A 204 -2.04 7.47 -16.69
N ALA A 205 -1.24 8.43 -17.16
CA ALA A 205 -0.10 8.94 -16.40
C ALA A 205 -0.53 9.71 -15.13
N THR A 206 -1.77 10.19 -15.05
CA THR A 206 -2.36 10.84 -13.86
C THR A 206 -2.45 9.90 -12.64
N TRP A 207 -2.30 8.58 -12.85
CA TRP A 207 -2.56 7.51 -11.87
C TRP A 207 -1.53 7.42 -10.75
N ALA A 208 -0.24 7.70 -11.03
CA ALA A 208 0.82 7.66 -10.03
C ALA A 208 0.68 8.76 -8.94
N THR A 209 -0.13 9.80 -9.19
CA THR A 209 -0.32 10.91 -8.25
C THR A 209 -1.44 10.66 -7.23
N GLY A 210 -2.33 9.69 -7.44
CA GLY A 210 -3.39 9.33 -6.49
C GLY A 210 -2.85 8.70 -5.20
N ALA A 211 -1.93 7.75 -5.32
CA ALA A 211 -1.24 7.12 -4.18
C ALA A 211 -0.47 8.12 -3.30
N ILE A 212 -0.10 9.28 -3.84
CA ILE A 212 0.60 10.37 -3.14
C ILE A 212 -0.38 11.31 -2.40
N ARG A 213 -1.66 11.39 -2.81
CA ARG A 213 -2.66 12.27 -2.16
C ARG A 213 -3.09 11.78 -0.78
N ALA A 214 -2.90 10.50 -0.46
CA ALA A 214 -3.28 9.90 0.80
C ALA A 214 -2.30 10.21 1.95
N ARG A 215 -1.78 11.43 2.06
CA ARG A 215 -1.28 11.93 3.35
C ARG A 215 -2.49 12.29 4.20
N PRO A 216 -2.73 11.62 5.34
CA PRO A 216 -3.50 12.26 6.39
C PRO A 216 -2.76 13.56 6.73
N SER A 217 -3.46 14.69 6.66
CA SER A 217 -3.00 15.89 7.35
C SER A 217 -2.64 15.51 8.79
N PRO A 218 -1.52 15.99 9.36
CA PRO A 218 -1.26 15.77 10.77
C PRO A 218 -2.37 16.46 11.56
N SER A 219 -3.42 15.71 11.92
CA SER A 219 -4.40 16.18 12.87
C SER A 219 -3.65 16.43 14.16
N THR A 220 -3.57 17.70 14.53
CA THR A 220 -3.26 18.21 15.86
C THR A 220 -3.70 17.22 16.92
N ARG A 221 -2.73 16.58 17.59
CA ARG A 221 -3.01 15.82 18.81
C ARG A 221 -3.62 16.78 19.80
N GLY A 222 -4.92 16.63 20.06
CA GLY A 222 -5.58 17.22 21.20
C GLY A 222 -4.96 16.65 22.47
N CYS A 223 -4.05 17.40 23.09
CA CYS A 223 -3.72 17.21 24.48
C CYS A 223 -4.89 17.80 25.28
N SER A 224 -5.83 16.94 25.67
CA SER A 224 -6.64 17.20 26.86
C SER A 224 -5.69 17.13 28.05
N MET A 225 -5.36 18.29 28.64
CA MET A 225 -4.81 18.34 29.99
C MET A 225 -5.98 18.66 30.90
N ALA A 226 -6.33 17.65 31.71
CA ALA A 226 -7.12 17.85 32.90
C ALA A 226 -6.44 18.89 33.79
N GLY A 227 -7.23 19.86 34.23
CA GLY A 227 -7.00 20.77 35.33
C GLY A 227 -8.36 21.07 35.93
#